data_AF-A0A9P5B0N8-F1
#
_entry.id   AF-A0A9P5B0N8-F1
#
_cell.length_a   1.000
_cell.length_b   1.000
_cell.length_c   1.000
_cell.angle_alpha   90.00
_cell.angle_beta   90.00
_cell.angle_gamma   90.00
#
_symmetry.space_group_name_H-M   'P 1'
#
loop_
_entity.id
_entity.type
_entity.pdbx_description
1 polymer ?
#
loop_
_entity_poly.entity_id
_entity_poly.type
_entity_poly.pdbx_seq_one_letter_code
_entity_poly.pdbx_strand_id
1 'polypeptide(L)'
;MAESDEKARSDDAEYTKTKSLPHWRLRDPFVVQWIPNDPRNPQQWNDSKKWFITLGVAFATLAISLISLAYTGGIKQIIRDFHISQEVATLGVSLFVLGFALGPLLWASLSEISGRQLLFIGAYAGITIFNAACAGAPNAASLLVFRFLAGSFGSSPSTNSGGAIADMFPPHQRGLAMTLFVAVPCLGPVLGPIPGGFLGENASLRWVMGFLAVFAGVMWIGGTILIPETYAPTLLRRRAAKLSSMTGKVYISSIQLKQGKVSLRSAISTSLLRPWILLFKEPIVLLLSIYMAIIYGNLYLFFAAFPVVFEQARGWSQGIEGLAFLGIAVGMVAALIYTIPDNKRYVLLDQKHGGFAPPESRLPPATRIRTHCKFAAESDAFMQSLKEAQNQRQRELEEQDNSTEDERTVVNEGVISSGHRRTSSVHGPSSVYDGNPVTLIVFTPEIHSLSLFQKPT
;
A
#
# COMPACT_ATOMS: atom_id res chain seq x y z
N MET A 1 23.30 -61.19 35.31
CA MET A 1 24.43 -60.24 35.20
C MET A 1 25.22 -60.44 33.91
N ALA A 2 25.31 -61.67 33.35
CA ALA A 2 25.93 -61.90 32.04
C ALA A 2 25.07 -61.46 30.83
N GLU A 3 23.74 -61.53 30.94
CA GLU A 3 22.80 -61.19 29.85
C GLU A 3 22.65 -59.67 29.61
N SER A 4 22.97 -58.85 30.62
CA SER A 4 22.95 -57.38 30.52
C SER A 4 24.21 -56.82 29.84
N ASP A 5 25.35 -57.50 30.01
CA ASP A 5 26.63 -57.09 29.41
C ASP A 5 26.75 -57.49 27.94
N GLU A 6 26.08 -58.58 27.54
CA GLU A 6 26.03 -59.02 26.15
C GLU A 6 25.18 -58.08 25.26
N LYS A 7 24.12 -57.50 25.84
CA LYS A 7 23.26 -56.52 25.18
C LYS A 7 23.91 -55.12 25.08
N ALA A 8 24.67 -54.72 26.09
CA ALA A 8 25.48 -53.49 26.02
C ALA A 8 26.60 -53.61 24.97
N ARG A 9 27.22 -54.78 24.83
CA ARG A 9 28.21 -55.05 23.77
C ARG A 9 27.62 -55.15 22.37
N SER A 10 26.37 -55.61 22.21
CA SER A 10 25.69 -55.60 20.91
C SER A 10 25.30 -54.19 20.46
N ASP A 11 24.89 -53.35 21.40
CA ASP A 11 24.47 -51.97 21.12
C ASP A 11 25.69 -51.07 20.81
N ASP A 12 26.83 -51.28 21.47
CA ASP A 12 28.10 -50.60 21.17
C ASP A 12 28.75 -51.09 19.84
N ALA A 13 28.53 -52.36 19.48
CA ALA A 13 28.95 -52.91 18.20
C ALA A 13 28.11 -52.39 17.02
N GLU A 14 26.84 -52.05 17.25
CA GLU A 14 25.98 -51.38 16.26
C GLU A 14 26.33 -49.88 16.12
N TYR A 15 26.79 -49.22 17.19
CA TYR A 15 27.22 -47.82 17.15
C TYR A 15 28.57 -47.63 16.43
N THR A 16 29.47 -48.62 16.51
CA THR A 16 30.82 -48.54 15.91
C THR A 16 30.86 -48.89 14.40
N LYS A 17 29.75 -49.36 13.83
CA LYS A 17 29.63 -49.70 12.39
C LYS A 17 29.22 -48.54 11.49
N THR A 18 29.38 -47.29 11.94
CA THR A 18 29.14 -46.06 11.14
C THR A 18 30.40 -45.49 10.48
N LYS A 19 31.49 -46.27 10.36
CA LYS A 19 32.59 -45.97 9.43
C LYS A 19 32.43 -46.77 8.14
N SER A 20 32.29 -46.06 7.03
CA SER A 20 32.08 -46.52 5.63
C SER A 20 30.62 -46.86 5.24
N LEU A 21 29.77 -45.83 5.21
CA LEU A 21 28.53 -45.92 4.42
C LEU A 21 28.87 -45.89 2.91
N PRO A 22 28.17 -46.68 2.06
CA PRO A 22 28.45 -46.77 0.63
C PRO A 22 28.17 -45.44 -0.11
N HIS A 23 28.99 -45.14 -1.12
CA HIS A 23 29.04 -43.88 -1.91
C HIS A 23 27.68 -43.37 -2.44
N TRP A 24 26.71 -44.26 -2.68
CA TRP A 24 25.38 -43.85 -3.14
C TRP A 24 24.51 -43.21 -2.05
N ARG A 25 24.73 -43.50 -0.74
CA ARG A 25 24.06 -42.75 0.35
C ARG A 25 24.65 -41.35 0.58
N LEU A 26 25.80 -41.03 -0.02
CA LEU A 26 26.35 -39.67 -0.07
C LEU A 26 25.74 -38.84 -1.20
N ARG A 27 24.92 -39.45 -2.08
CA ARG A 27 24.23 -38.78 -3.20
C ARG A 27 22.78 -38.38 -2.90
N ASP A 28 22.15 -38.95 -1.87
CA ASP A 28 20.81 -38.57 -1.45
C ASP A 28 20.85 -37.58 -0.28
N PRO A 29 20.46 -36.31 -0.48
CA PRO A 29 20.48 -35.31 0.58
C PRO A 29 19.44 -35.63 1.65
N PHE A 30 19.81 -35.49 2.91
CA PHE A 30 18.88 -35.63 4.02
C PHE A 30 17.85 -34.50 3.98
N VAL A 31 16.57 -34.85 3.89
CA VAL A 31 15.49 -33.87 3.69
C VAL A 31 15.02 -33.32 5.04
N VAL A 32 15.17 -32.01 5.23
CA VAL A 32 14.71 -31.33 6.43
C VAL A 32 13.27 -30.88 6.24
N GLN A 33 12.39 -31.39 7.09
CA GLN A 33 10.97 -31.01 7.17
C GLN A 33 10.64 -30.41 8.54
N TRP A 34 9.46 -29.80 8.64
CA TRP A 34 8.91 -29.39 9.92
C TRP A 34 8.61 -30.62 10.77
N ILE A 35 8.96 -30.55 12.05
CA ILE A 35 8.63 -31.57 13.04
C ILE A 35 7.16 -31.32 13.46
N PRO A 36 6.38 -32.35 13.81
CA PRO A 36 5.08 -32.15 14.44
C PRO A 36 5.21 -31.23 15.67
N ASN A 37 4.38 -30.18 15.74
CA ASN A 37 4.41 -29.14 16.78
C ASN A 37 5.76 -28.41 16.97
N ASP A 38 6.43 -28.04 15.88
CA ASP A 38 7.66 -27.24 15.93
C ASP A 38 7.38 -25.76 16.29
N PRO A 39 7.86 -25.25 17.44
CA PRO A 39 7.62 -23.86 17.86
C PRO A 39 8.26 -22.81 16.92
N ARG A 40 9.16 -23.22 16.01
CA ARG A 40 9.77 -22.34 15.01
C ARG A 40 8.93 -22.19 13.75
N ASN A 41 7.86 -22.97 13.60
CA ASN A 41 6.92 -22.83 12.49
C ASN A 41 6.04 -21.58 12.71
N PRO A 42 6.09 -20.57 11.83
CA PRO A 42 5.30 -19.33 11.97
C PRO A 42 3.79 -19.56 12.05
N GLN A 43 3.28 -20.62 11.43
CA GLN A 43 1.85 -20.96 11.49
C GLN A 43 1.41 -21.46 12.87
N GLN A 44 2.34 -21.99 13.67
CA GLN A 44 2.08 -22.54 15.01
C GLN A 44 2.34 -21.52 16.13
N TRP A 45 2.71 -20.28 15.80
CA TRP A 45 2.86 -19.23 16.82
C TRP A 45 1.54 -18.87 17.49
N ASN A 46 1.62 -18.42 18.75
CA ASN A 46 0.50 -17.87 19.49
C ASN A 46 -0.15 -16.71 18.71
N ASP A 47 -1.47 -16.64 18.75
CA ASP A 47 -2.22 -15.65 17.97
C ASP A 47 -1.86 -14.21 18.35
N SER A 48 -1.61 -13.93 19.63
CA SER A 48 -1.14 -12.59 20.07
C SER A 48 0.17 -12.18 19.39
N LYS A 49 1.10 -13.11 19.19
CA LYS A 49 2.36 -12.84 18.49
C LYS A 49 2.12 -12.59 17.01
N LYS A 50 1.24 -13.36 16.36
CA LYS A 50 0.88 -13.17 14.95
C LYS A 50 0.24 -11.80 14.73
N TRP A 51 -0.72 -11.43 15.58
CA TRP A 51 -1.38 -10.11 15.51
C TRP A 51 -0.44 -8.95 15.81
N PHE A 52 0.46 -9.10 16.78
CA PHE A 52 1.49 -8.09 17.06
C PHE A 52 2.40 -7.86 15.85
N ILE A 53 2.85 -8.93 15.18
CA ILE A 53 3.67 -8.80 13.97
C ILE A 53 2.86 -8.16 12.83
N THR A 54 1.62 -8.60 12.59
CA THR A 54 0.75 -8.01 11.56
C THR A 54 0.55 -6.51 11.78
N LEU A 55 0.26 -6.10 13.01
CA LEU A 55 0.07 -4.69 13.34
C LEU A 55 1.37 -3.89 13.20
N GLY A 56 2.51 -4.46 13.61
CA GLY A 56 3.83 -3.84 13.42
C GLY A 56 4.16 -3.61 11.94
N VAL A 57 3.92 -4.62 11.11
CA VAL A 57 4.12 -4.55 9.65
C VAL A 57 3.15 -3.55 8.98
N ALA A 58 1.89 -3.52 9.43
CA ALA A 58 0.88 -2.58 8.96
C ALA A 58 1.23 -1.13 9.34
N PHE A 59 1.65 -0.88 10.58
CA PHE A 59 2.08 0.44 11.04
C PHE A 59 3.35 0.91 10.33
N ALA A 60 4.27 -0.01 10.04
CA ALA A 60 5.47 0.30 9.27
C ALA A 60 5.10 0.72 7.84
N THR A 61 4.12 0.06 7.22
CA THR A 61 3.61 0.43 5.89
C THR A 61 2.85 1.76 5.91
N LEU A 62 2.10 2.05 6.99
CA LEU A 62 1.52 3.37 7.24
C LEU A 62 2.60 4.44 7.28
N ALA A 63 3.74 4.18 7.93
CA ALA A 63 4.83 5.15 8.00
C ALA A 63 5.35 5.55 6.61
N ILE A 64 5.48 4.60 5.69
CA ILE A 64 5.87 4.88 4.29
C ILE A 64 4.82 5.74 3.60
N SER A 65 3.54 5.40 3.77
CA SER A 65 2.47 6.16 3.16
C SER A 65 2.39 7.59 3.72
N LEU A 66 2.68 7.76 5.01
CA LEU A 66 2.80 9.08 5.65
C LEU A 66 3.97 9.87 5.06
N ILE A 67 5.15 9.24 4.92
CA ILE A 67 6.34 9.83 4.31
C ILE A 67 6.09 10.33 2.89
N SER A 68 5.31 9.58 2.11
CA SER A 68 4.96 9.95 0.73
C SER A 68 4.19 11.27 0.66
N LEU A 69 3.24 11.49 1.58
CA LEU A 69 2.28 12.59 1.50
C LEU A 69 2.58 13.76 2.43
N ALA A 70 3.35 13.57 3.51
CA ALA A 70 3.81 14.68 4.33
C ALA A 70 4.69 15.68 3.55
N TYR A 71 5.26 15.27 2.42
CA TYR A 71 5.94 16.17 1.47
C TYR A 71 5.00 17.26 0.91
N THR A 72 3.74 16.93 0.61
CA THR A 72 2.80 17.89 0.00
C THR A 72 2.50 19.04 0.93
N GLY A 73 2.38 18.73 2.23
CA GLY A 73 2.19 19.72 3.28
C GLY A 73 3.35 20.71 3.43
N GLY A 74 4.49 20.51 2.78
CA GLY A 74 5.62 21.44 2.78
C GLY A 74 5.90 22.13 1.45
N ILE A 75 5.10 21.91 0.39
CA ILE A 75 5.42 22.33 -0.99
C ILE A 75 5.71 23.83 -1.11
N LYS A 76 4.97 24.68 -0.40
CA LYS A 76 5.18 26.15 -0.43
C LYS A 76 6.55 26.56 0.09
N GLN A 77 7.06 25.83 1.08
CA GLN A 77 8.38 26.02 1.64
C GLN A 77 9.44 25.54 0.65
N ILE A 78 9.22 24.42 -0.04
CA ILE A 78 10.16 23.91 -1.07
C ILE A 78 10.34 24.92 -2.21
N ILE A 79 9.22 25.48 -2.70
CA ILE A 79 9.21 26.50 -3.75
C ILE A 79 10.05 27.70 -3.34
N ARG A 80 9.87 28.17 -2.09
CA ARG A 80 10.63 29.31 -1.54
C ARG A 80 12.10 28.99 -1.30
N ASP A 81 12.40 27.87 -0.65
CA ASP A 81 13.78 27.50 -0.26
C ASP A 81 14.67 27.20 -1.48
N PHE A 82 14.12 26.49 -2.47
CA PHE A 82 14.87 26.08 -3.66
C PHE A 82 14.67 26.99 -4.87
N HIS A 83 13.81 28.01 -4.78
CA HIS A 83 13.50 28.95 -5.87
C HIS A 83 13.08 28.22 -7.16
N ILE A 84 12.21 27.23 -7.03
CA ILE A 84 11.73 26.39 -8.14
C ILE A 84 10.25 26.64 -8.43
N SER A 85 9.80 26.28 -9.62
CA SER A 85 8.38 26.36 -9.98
C SER A 85 7.54 25.31 -9.25
N GLN A 86 6.23 25.52 -9.19
CA GLN A 86 5.28 24.61 -8.54
C GLN A 86 5.26 23.23 -9.21
N GLU A 87 5.47 23.17 -10.51
CA GLU A 87 5.55 21.94 -11.30
C GLU A 87 6.74 21.09 -10.85
N VAL A 88 7.91 21.70 -10.66
CA VAL A 88 9.12 21.00 -10.19
C VAL A 88 8.96 20.54 -8.74
N ALA A 89 8.31 21.33 -7.88
CA ALA A 89 8.03 20.91 -6.51
C ALA A 89 7.09 19.69 -6.48
N THR A 90 6.04 19.68 -7.32
CA THR A 90 5.08 18.59 -7.45
C THR A 90 5.71 17.33 -8.04
N LEU A 91 6.68 17.49 -8.95
CA LEU A 91 7.47 16.39 -9.52
C LEU A 91 8.13 15.52 -8.44
N GLY A 92 8.47 16.08 -7.27
CA GLY A 92 9.01 15.32 -6.14
C GLY A 92 8.06 14.25 -5.62
N VAL A 93 6.75 14.53 -5.59
CA VAL A 93 5.72 13.55 -5.22
C VAL A 93 5.59 12.50 -6.32
N SER A 94 5.52 12.94 -7.58
CA SER A 94 5.41 12.05 -8.73
C SER A 94 6.58 11.06 -8.84
N LEU A 95 7.81 11.53 -8.58
CA LEU A 95 9.00 10.68 -8.59
C LEU A 95 9.01 9.68 -7.44
N PHE A 96 8.51 10.05 -6.26
CA PHE A 96 8.33 9.09 -5.17
C PHE A 96 7.34 7.98 -5.58
N VAL A 97 6.20 8.35 -6.17
CA VAL A 97 5.19 7.39 -6.66
C VAL A 97 5.76 6.52 -7.79
N LEU A 98 6.53 7.10 -8.71
CA LEU A 98 7.22 6.35 -9.77
C LEU A 98 8.20 5.33 -9.18
N GLY A 99 9.02 5.73 -8.20
CA GLY A 99 9.89 4.83 -7.47
C GLY A 99 9.11 3.72 -6.79
N PHE A 100 7.97 4.07 -6.16
CA PHE A 100 7.07 3.12 -5.49
C PHE A 100 6.41 2.13 -6.46
N ALA A 101 6.16 2.53 -7.71
CA ALA A 101 5.62 1.65 -8.75
C ALA A 101 6.67 0.67 -9.30
N LEU A 102 7.93 1.10 -9.41
CA LEU A 102 9.03 0.28 -9.93
C LEU A 102 9.65 -0.65 -8.88
N GLY A 103 9.69 -0.24 -7.61
CA GLY A 103 10.29 -1.01 -6.53
C GLY A 103 9.74 -2.44 -6.34
N PRO A 104 8.41 -2.69 -6.36
CA PRO A 104 7.82 -4.02 -6.18
C PRO A 104 8.38 -5.06 -7.15
N LEU A 105 8.78 -4.64 -8.35
CA LEU A 105 9.34 -5.49 -9.40
C LEU A 105 10.65 -6.16 -8.96
N LEU A 106 11.43 -5.48 -8.14
CA LEU A 106 12.66 -6.00 -7.55
C LEU A 106 12.36 -6.70 -6.22
N TRP A 107 11.63 -6.04 -5.33
CA TRP A 107 11.48 -6.46 -3.94
C TRP A 107 10.59 -7.68 -3.75
N ALA A 108 9.59 -7.87 -4.61
CA ALA A 108 8.72 -9.05 -4.56
C ALA A 108 9.53 -10.33 -4.81
N SER A 109 10.27 -10.39 -5.92
CA SER A 109 11.07 -11.57 -6.27
C SER A 109 12.21 -11.81 -5.28
N LEU A 110 12.85 -10.74 -4.80
CA LEU A 110 13.96 -10.87 -3.87
C LEU A 110 13.51 -11.47 -2.52
N SER A 111 12.25 -11.26 -2.13
CA SER A 111 11.71 -11.72 -0.85
C SER A 111 11.58 -13.23 -0.76
N GLU A 112 11.35 -13.88 -1.90
CA GLU A 112 11.23 -15.33 -2.01
C GLU A 112 12.61 -16.02 -1.98
N ILE A 113 13.68 -15.27 -2.24
CA ILE A 113 15.04 -15.82 -2.30
C ILE A 113 15.80 -15.54 -1.00
N SER A 114 15.70 -14.31 -0.48
CA SER A 114 16.51 -13.83 0.64
C SER A 114 15.82 -13.94 1.99
N GLY A 115 14.50 -14.20 2.01
CA GLY A 115 13.67 -14.12 3.20
C GLY A 115 13.00 -12.75 3.35
N ARG A 116 12.03 -12.67 4.26
CA ARG A 116 11.18 -11.48 4.47
C ARG A 116 11.87 -10.47 5.38
N GLN A 117 12.49 -10.95 6.46
CA GLN A 117 13.05 -10.09 7.50
C GLN A 117 14.21 -9.24 6.96
N LEU A 118 15.17 -9.86 6.27
CA LEU A 118 16.35 -9.13 5.77
C LEU A 118 15.95 -8.03 4.77
N LEU A 119 14.90 -8.24 3.99
CA LEU A 119 14.40 -7.24 3.07
C LEU A 119 13.65 -6.10 3.73
N PHE A 120 12.84 -6.37 4.75
CA PHE A 120 12.25 -5.29 5.53
C PHE A 120 13.36 -4.44 6.15
N ILE A 121 14.39 -5.06 6.74
CA ILE A 121 15.52 -4.33 7.32
C ILE A 121 16.22 -3.46 6.28
N GLY A 122 16.59 -4.03 5.12
CA GLY A 122 17.28 -3.28 4.06
C GLY A 122 16.44 -2.17 3.44
N ALA A 123 15.13 -2.42 3.26
CA ALA A 123 14.20 -1.43 2.74
C ALA A 123 13.98 -0.26 3.70
N TYR A 124 13.76 -0.54 4.99
CA TYR A 124 13.60 0.48 6.00
C TYR A 124 14.89 1.27 6.25
N ALA A 125 16.05 0.63 6.17
CA ALA A 125 17.33 1.33 6.16
C ALA A 125 17.41 2.31 4.98
N GLY A 126 17.12 1.83 3.77
CA GLY A 126 17.15 2.63 2.54
C GLY A 126 16.23 3.85 2.62
N ILE A 127 14.95 3.67 2.93
CA ILE A 127 14.00 4.79 3.04
C ILE A 127 14.41 5.78 4.14
N THR A 128 14.97 5.31 5.25
CA THR A 128 15.47 6.18 6.34
C THR A 128 16.64 7.03 5.86
N ILE A 129 17.62 6.42 5.21
CA ILE A 129 18.81 7.10 4.68
C ILE A 129 18.42 8.12 3.61
N PHE A 130 17.55 7.75 2.66
CA PHE A 130 17.14 8.67 1.60
C PHE A 130 16.23 9.79 2.09
N ASN A 131 15.40 9.58 3.12
CA ASN A 131 14.67 10.69 3.74
C ASN A 131 15.61 11.62 4.53
N ALA A 132 16.61 11.08 5.23
CA ALA A 132 17.63 11.90 5.86
C ALA A 132 18.42 12.71 4.80
N ALA A 133 18.72 12.10 3.65
CA ALA A 133 19.34 12.78 2.52
C ALA A 133 18.43 13.89 1.93
N CYS A 134 17.11 13.68 1.88
CA CYS A 134 16.16 14.72 1.51
C CYS A 134 16.20 15.93 2.47
N ALA A 135 16.39 15.71 3.78
CA ALA A 135 16.53 16.79 4.76
C ALA A 135 17.83 17.60 4.58
N GLY A 136 18.88 16.94 4.07
CA GLY A 136 20.18 17.53 3.76
C GLY A 136 20.38 17.94 2.31
N ALA A 137 19.33 17.91 1.47
CA ALA A 137 19.46 18.11 0.04
C ALA A 137 19.95 19.55 -0.30
N PRO A 138 21.09 19.72 -1.00
CA PRO A 138 21.63 21.05 -1.32
C PRO A 138 20.91 21.74 -2.47
N ASN A 139 20.20 20.99 -3.34
CA ASN A 139 19.50 21.54 -4.49
C ASN A 139 18.26 20.70 -4.85
N ALA A 140 17.35 21.27 -5.65
CA ALA A 140 16.11 20.60 -6.03
C ALA A 140 16.35 19.27 -6.76
N ALA A 141 17.34 19.18 -7.64
CA ALA A 141 17.66 17.95 -8.36
C ALA A 141 18.01 16.78 -7.41
N SER A 142 18.83 17.04 -6.39
CA SER A 142 19.18 16.05 -5.37
C SER A 142 17.96 15.62 -4.56
N LEU A 143 17.07 16.56 -4.20
CA LEU A 143 15.82 16.25 -3.51
C LEU A 143 14.94 15.31 -4.34
N LEU A 144 14.82 15.57 -5.64
CA LEU A 144 14.04 14.75 -6.58
C LEU A 144 14.61 13.33 -6.72
N VAL A 145 15.94 13.19 -6.84
CA VAL A 145 16.59 11.88 -6.91
C VAL A 145 16.42 11.10 -5.60
N PHE A 146 16.61 11.76 -4.45
CA PHE A 146 16.42 11.11 -3.14
C PHE A 146 14.96 10.72 -2.92
N ARG A 147 13.98 11.50 -3.39
CA ARG A 147 12.56 11.13 -3.38
C ARG A 147 12.28 9.88 -4.19
N PHE A 148 12.82 9.78 -5.41
CA PHE A 148 12.68 8.59 -6.24
C PHE A 148 13.23 7.35 -5.53
N LEU A 149 14.45 7.44 -5.00
CA LEU A 149 15.08 6.33 -4.27
C LEU A 149 14.30 5.97 -3.00
N ALA A 150 13.87 6.96 -2.21
CA ALA A 150 13.05 6.73 -1.03
C ALA A 150 11.74 5.98 -1.37
N GLY A 151 11.08 6.35 -2.48
CA GLY A 151 9.89 5.65 -2.98
C GLY A 151 10.20 4.21 -3.40
N SER A 152 11.30 3.98 -4.11
CA SER A 152 11.73 2.64 -4.51
C SER A 152 12.01 1.71 -3.35
N PHE A 153 12.69 2.16 -2.29
CA PHE A 153 12.90 1.35 -1.08
C PHE A 153 11.61 1.23 -0.25
N GLY A 154 10.78 2.28 -0.21
CA GLY A 154 9.51 2.30 0.51
C GLY A 154 8.46 1.33 -0.02
N SER A 155 8.53 0.88 -1.27
CA SER A 155 7.54 -0.07 -1.79
C SER A 155 7.68 -1.48 -1.21
N SER A 156 8.88 -1.87 -0.75
CA SER A 156 9.18 -3.25 -0.32
C SER A 156 8.29 -3.73 0.82
N PRO A 157 8.11 -2.98 1.92
CA PRO A 157 7.20 -3.38 2.99
C PRO A 157 5.78 -3.60 2.48
N SER A 158 5.22 -2.66 1.72
CA SER A 158 3.87 -2.75 1.15
C SER A 158 3.67 -4.03 0.34
N THR A 159 4.61 -4.36 -0.54
CA THR A 159 4.52 -5.54 -1.42
C THR A 159 4.73 -6.86 -0.67
N ASN A 160 5.65 -6.89 0.30
CA ASN A 160 6.08 -8.14 0.94
C ASN A 160 5.28 -8.48 2.21
N SER A 161 4.54 -7.52 2.77
CA SER A 161 3.72 -7.71 3.97
C SER A 161 2.62 -8.75 3.79
N GLY A 162 1.98 -8.77 2.62
CA GLY A 162 0.97 -9.77 2.32
C GLY A 162 1.53 -11.19 2.36
N GLY A 163 2.72 -11.40 1.79
CA GLY A 163 3.44 -12.67 1.89
C GLY A 163 3.76 -13.05 3.34
N ALA A 164 4.22 -12.10 4.16
CA ALA A 164 4.51 -12.34 5.57
C ALA A 164 3.25 -12.74 6.38
N ILE A 165 2.11 -12.11 6.11
CA ILE A 165 0.82 -12.47 6.73
C ILE A 165 0.38 -13.86 6.26
N ALA A 166 0.54 -14.16 4.98
CA ALA A 166 0.22 -15.48 4.42
C ALA A 166 1.07 -16.60 5.03
N ASP A 167 2.33 -16.32 5.38
CA ASP A 167 3.23 -17.26 6.03
C ASP A 167 2.82 -17.59 7.49
N MET A 168 2.13 -16.67 8.18
CA MET A 168 1.74 -16.80 9.59
C MET A 168 0.29 -17.27 9.80
N PHE A 169 -0.65 -16.85 8.95
CA PHE A 169 -2.07 -17.08 9.16
C PHE A 169 -2.62 -18.21 8.28
N PRO A 170 -3.43 -19.11 8.88
CA PRO A 170 -4.15 -20.13 8.12
C PRO A 170 -5.24 -19.49 7.23
N PRO A 171 -5.70 -20.17 6.16
CA PRO A 171 -6.60 -19.59 5.17
C PRO A 171 -7.88 -18.93 5.73
N HIS A 172 -8.47 -19.52 6.77
CA HIS A 172 -9.72 -19.01 7.38
C HIS A 172 -9.55 -17.69 8.16
N GLN A 173 -8.36 -17.43 8.70
CA GLN A 173 -8.05 -16.18 9.43
C GLN A 173 -7.31 -15.15 8.56
N ARG A 174 -6.68 -15.60 7.48
CA ARG A 174 -5.86 -14.76 6.60
C ARG A 174 -6.62 -13.55 6.05
N GLY A 175 -7.88 -13.73 5.67
CA GLY A 175 -8.70 -12.64 5.13
C GLY A 175 -8.83 -11.46 6.10
N LEU A 176 -9.08 -11.72 7.38
CA LEU A 176 -9.19 -10.67 8.40
C LEU A 176 -7.85 -9.96 8.62
N ALA A 177 -6.77 -10.72 8.70
CA ALA A 177 -5.43 -10.18 8.89
C ALA A 177 -5.01 -9.28 7.71
N MET A 178 -5.37 -9.67 6.47
CA MET A 178 -5.13 -8.85 5.28
C MET A 178 -5.98 -7.59 5.25
N THR A 179 -7.27 -7.67 5.58
CA THR A 179 -8.10 -6.45 5.58
C THR A 179 -7.60 -5.44 6.61
N LEU A 180 -7.21 -5.89 7.81
CA LEU A 180 -6.61 -5.01 8.81
C LEU A 180 -5.29 -4.41 8.30
N PHE A 181 -4.45 -5.25 7.68
CA PHE A 181 -3.19 -4.79 7.10
C PHE A 181 -3.39 -3.73 6.01
N VAL A 182 -4.36 -3.89 5.10
CA VAL A 182 -4.59 -2.93 4.01
C VAL A 182 -5.16 -1.61 4.55
N ALA A 183 -6.00 -1.67 5.57
CA ALA A 183 -6.70 -0.50 6.06
C ALA A 183 -5.82 0.46 6.85
N VAL A 184 -4.82 -0.03 7.59
CA VAL A 184 -3.91 0.83 8.37
C VAL A 184 -3.08 1.76 7.46
N PRO A 185 -2.39 1.29 6.41
CA PRO A 185 -1.71 2.13 5.43
C PRO A 185 -2.61 3.15 4.73
N CYS A 186 -3.89 2.84 4.52
CA CYS A 186 -4.85 3.80 3.94
C CYS A 186 -5.05 5.05 4.81
N LEU A 187 -4.69 5.01 6.11
CA LEU A 187 -4.68 6.20 6.97
C LEU A 187 -3.46 7.10 6.72
N GLY A 188 -2.37 6.57 6.16
CA GLY A 188 -1.14 7.32 5.90
C GLY A 188 -1.35 8.58 5.05
N PRO A 189 -2.12 8.53 3.94
CA PRO A 189 -2.44 9.70 3.14
C PRO A 189 -3.18 10.80 3.89
N VAL A 190 -4.04 10.41 4.81
CA VAL A 190 -4.83 11.32 5.64
C VAL A 190 -3.97 11.95 6.75
N LEU A 191 -3.11 11.15 7.35
CA LEU A 191 -2.23 11.59 8.44
C LEU A 191 -0.99 12.33 7.94
N GLY A 192 -0.60 12.19 6.67
CA GLY A 192 0.60 12.82 6.09
C GLY A 192 0.58 14.35 6.09
N PRO A 193 -0.48 15.01 5.58
CA PRO A 193 -0.57 16.46 5.54
C PRO A 193 -0.54 17.14 6.91
N ILE A 194 -0.90 16.44 8.01
CA ILE A 194 -0.93 17.02 9.36
C ILE A 194 0.48 17.43 9.84
N PRO A 195 1.46 16.51 10.01
CA PRO A 195 2.82 16.89 10.34
C PRO A 195 3.44 17.74 9.24
N GLY A 196 3.15 17.45 7.96
CA GLY A 196 3.64 18.26 6.83
C GLY A 196 3.25 19.74 6.95
N GLY A 197 1.98 20.01 7.27
CA GLY A 197 1.42 21.35 7.39
C GLY A 197 1.93 22.10 8.62
N PHE A 198 1.87 21.50 9.82
CA PHE A 198 2.36 22.18 11.04
C PHE A 198 3.87 22.38 11.08
N LEU A 199 4.65 21.37 10.68
CA LEU A 199 6.11 21.51 10.63
C LEU A 199 6.53 22.38 9.45
N GLY A 200 5.83 22.35 8.33
CA GLY A 200 6.10 23.23 7.19
C GLY A 200 5.76 24.69 7.50
N GLU A 201 4.67 24.96 8.21
CA GLU A 201 4.26 26.32 8.58
C GLU A 201 5.25 26.96 9.56
N ASN A 202 5.69 26.20 10.58
CA ASN A 202 6.54 26.73 11.66
C ASN A 202 8.05 26.54 11.42
N ALA A 203 8.44 25.66 10.49
CA ALA A 203 9.84 25.32 10.24
C ALA A 203 10.11 25.05 8.74
N SER A 204 11.39 24.97 8.36
CA SER A 204 11.79 24.66 6.97
C SER A 204 11.47 23.22 6.57
N LEU A 205 11.43 22.93 5.25
CA LEU A 205 11.28 21.57 4.69
C LEU A 205 12.21 20.53 5.35
N ARG A 206 13.41 20.95 5.75
CA ARG A 206 14.42 20.11 6.37
C ARG A 206 13.93 19.46 7.67
N TRP A 207 13.09 20.16 8.44
CA TRP A 207 12.48 19.62 9.66
C TRP A 207 11.38 18.62 9.36
N VAL A 208 10.56 18.87 8.32
CA VAL A 208 9.57 17.89 7.85
C VAL A 208 10.27 16.60 7.43
N MET A 209 11.30 16.69 6.59
CA MET A 209 12.06 15.52 6.13
C MET A 209 12.85 14.85 7.26
N GLY A 210 13.40 15.62 8.19
CA GLY A 210 14.10 15.12 9.37
C GLY A 210 13.17 14.34 10.30
N PHE A 211 11.98 14.87 10.58
CA PHE A 211 10.95 14.18 11.34
C PHE A 211 10.56 12.85 10.69
N LEU A 212 10.33 12.86 9.38
CA LEU A 212 10.00 11.66 8.61
C LEU A 212 11.14 10.63 8.61
N ALA A 213 12.39 11.09 8.54
CA ALA A 213 13.56 10.23 8.64
C ALA A 213 13.69 9.59 10.02
N VAL A 214 13.49 10.35 11.10
CA VAL A 214 13.48 9.82 12.47
C VAL A 214 12.35 8.82 12.65
N PHE A 215 11.15 9.13 12.16
CA PHE A 215 10.01 8.21 12.22
C PHE A 215 10.28 6.91 11.47
N ALA A 216 10.82 6.98 10.25
CA ALA A 216 11.27 5.81 9.49
C ALA A 216 12.36 5.02 10.23
N GLY A 217 13.32 5.72 10.87
CA GLY A 217 14.42 5.12 11.62
C GLY A 217 13.96 4.39 12.88
N VAL A 218 12.97 4.92 13.60
CA VAL A 218 12.34 4.24 14.73
C VAL A 218 11.63 2.96 14.26
N MET A 219 10.90 3.03 13.15
CA MET A 219 10.27 1.85 12.54
C MET A 219 11.29 0.83 12.05
N TRP A 220 12.42 1.29 11.51
CA TRP A 220 13.53 0.43 11.12
C TRP A 220 14.10 -0.33 12.31
N ILE A 221 14.52 0.39 13.36
CA ILE A 221 15.12 -0.23 14.56
C ILE A 221 14.10 -1.14 15.26
N GLY A 222 12.87 -0.65 15.49
CA GLY A 222 11.80 -1.43 16.08
C GLY A 222 11.49 -2.70 15.28
N GLY A 223 11.36 -2.57 13.96
CA GLY A 223 11.13 -3.70 13.05
C GLY A 223 12.27 -4.72 13.06
N THR A 224 13.53 -4.29 13.12
CA THR A 224 14.68 -5.20 13.17
C THR A 224 14.68 -6.09 14.42
N ILE A 225 14.27 -5.53 15.56
CA ILE A 225 14.28 -6.21 16.86
C ILE A 225 13.02 -7.06 17.05
N LEU A 226 11.86 -6.52 16.65
CA LEU A 226 10.56 -7.09 16.99
C LEU A 226 10.01 -8.07 15.96
N ILE A 227 10.39 -7.96 14.68
CA ILE A 227 9.83 -8.76 13.59
C ILE A 227 10.81 -9.89 13.21
N PRO A 228 10.53 -11.15 13.58
CA PRO A 228 11.36 -12.29 13.20
C PRO A 228 11.12 -12.70 11.74
N GLU A 229 12.03 -13.52 11.22
CA GLU A 229 11.85 -14.18 9.92
C GLU A 229 10.59 -15.07 9.90
N THR A 230 9.65 -14.76 9.00
CA THR A 230 8.41 -15.51 8.80
C THR A 230 8.50 -16.50 7.64
N TYR A 231 9.51 -16.39 6.76
CA TYR A 231 9.54 -17.20 5.55
C TYR A 231 10.00 -18.63 5.81
N ALA A 232 9.05 -19.58 5.73
CA ALA A 232 9.30 -20.99 6.02
C ALA A 232 10.46 -21.63 5.21
N PRO A 233 10.63 -21.36 3.90
CA PRO A 233 11.75 -21.90 3.12
C PRO A 233 13.11 -21.41 3.62
N THR A 234 13.23 -20.14 4.00
CA THR A 234 14.48 -19.59 4.57
C THR A 234 14.78 -20.18 5.94
N LEU A 235 13.76 -20.37 6.80
CA LEU A 235 13.92 -21.00 8.11
C LEU A 235 14.43 -22.45 7.98
N LEU A 236 13.83 -23.25 7.10
CA LEU A 236 14.25 -24.63 6.84
C LEU A 236 15.64 -24.69 6.19
N ARG A 237 15.97 -23.75 5.30
CA ARG A 237 17.31 -23.66 4.69
C ARG A 237 18.38 -23.36 5.73
N ARG A 238 18.14 -22.41 6.64
CA ARG A 238 19.05 -22.11 7.76
C ARG A 238 19.23 -23.34 8.67
N ARG A 239 18.15 -24.08 8.93
CA ARG A 239 18.21 -25.34 9.70
C ARG A 239 19.04 -26.41 8.98
N ALA A 240 18.80 -26.62 7.69
CA ALA A 240 19.55 -27.58 6.88
C ALA A 240 21.04 -27.24 6.83
N ALA A 241 21.39 -25.96 6.67
CA ALA A 241 22.78 -25.51 6.70
C ALA A 241 23.45 -25.78 8.06
N LYS A 242 22.75 -25.48 9.16
CA LYS A 242 23.27 -25.76 10.52
C LYS A 242 23.47 -27.25 10.77
N LEU A 243 22.50 -28.09 10.38
CA LEU A 243 22.62 -29.54 10.50
C LEU A 243 23.74 -30.10 9.63
N SER A 244 23.92 -29.57 8.42
CA SER A 244 25.02 -29.98 7.53
C SER A 244 26.38 -29.65 8.14
N SER A 245 26.51 -28.46 8.72
CA SER A 245 27.73 -28.04 9.41
C SER A 245 28.03 -28.86 10.66
N MET A 246 27.02 -29.31 11.40
CA MET A 246 27.20 -30.06 12.65
C MET A 246 27.49 -31.56 12.43
N THR A 247 26.95 -32.15 11.36
CA THR A 247 27.01 -33.60 11.13
C THR A 247 27.91 -34.01 9.97
N GLY A 248 28.39 -33.04 9.18
CA GLY A 248 29.20 -33.27 7.98
C GLY A 248 28.42 -33.88 6.80
N LYS A 249 27.11 -34.10 6.92
CA LYS A 249 26.24 -34.66 5.86
C LYS A 249 25.53 -33.54 5.10
N VAL A 250 25.13 -33.78 3.85
CA VAL A 250 24.40 -32.79 3.05
C VAL A 250 22.91 -32.83 3.38
N TYR A 251 22.37 -31.75 3.93
CA TYR A 251 20.92 -31.57 4.16
C TYR A 251 20.35 -30.57 3.18
N ILE A 252 19.16 -30.85 2.64
CA ILE A 252 18.39 -29.95 1.78
C ILE A 252 16.99 -29.77 2.37
N SER A 253 16.42 -28.57 2.29
CA SER A 253 15.03 -28.37 2.75
C SER A 253 14.05 -29.04 1.79
N SER A 254 12.96 -29.61 2.33
CA SER A 254 11.92 -30.24 1.49
C SER A 254 11.32 -29.30 0.46
N ILE A 255 11.29 -28.00 0.75
CA ILE A 255 10.78 -26.97 -0.14
C ILE A 255 11.76 -26.72 -1.29
N GLN A 256 13.07 -26.67 -1.01
CA GLN A 256 14.10 -26.51 -2.04
C GLN A 256 14.16 -27.71 -2.99
N LEU A 257 13.85 -28.91 -2.49
CA LEU A 257 13.80 -30.13 -3.29
C LEU A 257 12.58 -30.16 -4.24
N LYS A 258 11.45 -29.57 -3.83
CA LYS A 258 10.23 -29.45 -4.64
C LYS A 258 10.24 -28.28 -5.63
N GLN A 259 10.81 -27.14 -5.26
CA GLN A 259 10.76 -25.91 -6.08
C GLN A 259 11.99 -25.71 -6.98
N GLY A 260 13.07 -26.46 -6.77
CA GLY A 260 14.33 -26.25 -7.47
C GLY A 260 15.01 -24.91 -7.11
N LYS A 261 16.14 -24.60 -7.76
CA LYS A 261 16.78 -23.28 -7.61
C LYS A 261 16.05 -22.27 -8.50
N VAL A 262 15.24 -21.42 -7.91
CA VAL A 262 14.64 -20.29 -8.63
C VAL A 262 15.74 -19.30 -9.04
N SER A 263 15.90 -19.11 -10.35
CA SER A 263 16.82 -18.10 -10.90
C SER A 263 16.23 -16.70 -10.75
N LEU A 264 17.03 -15.74 -10.30
CA LEU A 264 16.64 -14.34 -10.11
C LEU A 264 16.00 -13.74 -11.37
N ARG A 265 16.55 -14.05 -12.55
CA ARG A 265 16.02 -13.59 -13.84
C ARG A 265 14.64 -14.15 -14.15
N SER A 266 14.41 -15.43 -13.84
CA SER A 266 13.12 -16.09 -14.06
C SER A 266 12.07 -15.57 -13.08
N ALA A 267 12.45 -15.33 -11.83
CA ALA A 267 11.56 -14.76 -10.81
C ALA A 267 11.13 -13.34 -11.19
N ILE A 268 12.08 -12.47 -11.54
CA ILE A 268 11.79 -11.09 -11.98
C ILE A 268 10.90 -11.07 -13.23
N SER A 269 11.22 -11.89 -14.25
CA SER A 269 10.41 -11.96 -15.48
C SER A 269 8.98 -12.42 -15.19
N THR A 270 8.79 -13.34 -14.25
CA THR A 270 7.47 -13.85 -13.88
C THR A 270 6.69 -12.81 -13.08
N SER A 271 7.33 -12.13 -12.12
CA SER A 271 6.74 -11.06 -11.32
C SER A 271 6.35 -9.84 -12.17
N LEU A 272 7.10 -9.54 -13.24
CA LEU A 272 6.79 -8.46 -14.17
C LEU A 272 5.62 -8.80 -15.09
N LEU A 273 5.61 -9.99 -15.70
CA LEU A 273 4.65 -10.30 -16.77
C LEU A 273 3.27 -10.71 -16.25
N ARG A 274 3.19 -11.39 -15.10
CA ARG A 274 1.92 -11.90 -14.57
C ARG A 274 0.86 -10.82 -14.33
N PRO A 275 1.16 -9.69 -13.65
CA PRO A 275 0.15 -8.66 -13.42
C PRO A 275 -0.46 -8.10 -14.71
N TRP A 276 0.35 -7.86 -15.75
CA TRP A 276 -0.13 -7.38 -17.05
C TRP A 276 -0.97 -8.42 -17.79
N ILE A 277 -0.53 -9.69 -17.77
CA ILE A 277 -1.29 -10.78 -18.38
C ILE A 277 -2.65 -10.91 -17.71
N LEU A 278 -2.71 -10.89 -16.38
CA LEU A 278 -3.96 -10.98 -15.63
C LEU A 278 -4.85 -9.76 -15.87
N LEU A 279 -4.27 -8.55 -15.89
CA LEU A 279 -5.01 -7.31 -16.12
C LEU A 279 -5.72 -7.30 -17.49
N PHE A 280 -5.08 -7.79 -18.55
CA PHE A 280 -5.66 -7.77 -19.91
C PHE A 280 -6.38 -9.05 -20.31
N LYS A 281 -6.02 -10.21 -19.75
CA LYS A 281 -6.66 -11.50 -20.09
C LYS A 281 -7.83 -11.86 -19.19
N GLU A 282 -7.90 -11.33 -17.97
CA GLU A 282 -9.00 -11.60 -17.04
C GLU A 282 -9.88 -10.35 -16.90
N PRO A 283 -11.06 -10.29 -17.57
CA PRO A 283 -11.92 -9.09 -17.57
C PRO A 283 -12.31 -8.62 -16.16
N ILE A 284 -12.41 -9.54 -15.22
CA ILE A 284 -12.76 -9.26 -13.82
C ILE A 284 -11.69 -8.43 -13.11
N VAL A 285 -10.42 -8.70 -13.38
CA VAL A 285 -9.29 -7.97 -12.80
C VAL A 285 -9.27 -6.55 -13.34
N LEU A 286 -9.55 -6.37 -14.64
CA LEU A 286 -9.66 -5.05 -15.26
C LEU A 286 -10.77 -4.20 -14.63
N LEU A 287 -11.99 -4.75 -14.53
CA LEU A 287 -13.15 -4.03 -13.97
C LEU A 287 -12.91 -3.60 -12.52
N LEU A 288 -12.34 -4.48 -11.69
CA LEU A 288 -12.02 -4.15 -10.30
C LEU A 288 -10.84 -3.19 -10.18
N SER A 289 -9.87 -3.25 -11.07
CA SER A 289 -8.77 -2.28 -11.11
C SER A 289 -9.28 -0.88 -11.46
N ILE A 290 -10.21 -0.77 -12.42
CA ILE A 290 -10.88 0.51 -12.75
C ILE A 290 -11.68 1.02 -11.56
N TYR A 291 -12.47 0.16 -10.91
CA TYR A 291 -13.22 0.54 -9.71
C TYR A 291 -12.30 1.05 -8.59
N MET A 292 -11.20 0.34 -8.31
CA MET A 292 -10.21 0.78 -7.33
C MET A 292 -9.52 2.08 -7.73
N ALA A 293 -9.25 2.28 -9.01
CA ALA A 293 -8.67 3.52 -9.53
C ALA A 293 -9.62 4.72 -9.32
N ILE A 294 -10.94 4.55 -9.49
CA ILE A 294 -11.92 5.60 -9.21
C ILE A 294 -11.93 5.95 -7.71
N ILE A 295 -11.95 4.94 -6.83
CA ILE A 295 -11.91 5.16 -5.37
C ILE A 295 -10.63 5.91 -4.97
N TYR A 296 -9.47 5.45 -5.44
CA TYR A 296 -8.19 6.08 -5.15
C TYR A 296 -8.09 7.48 -5.76
N GLY A 297 -8.60 7.68 -6.98
CA GLY A 297 -8.66 8.99 -7.63
C GLY A 297 -9.48 9.99 -6.82
N ASN A 298 -10.64 9.58 -6.31
CA ASN A 298 -11.45 10.41 -5.42
C ASN A 298 -10.72 10.77 -4.12
N LEU A 299 -10.01 9.82 -3.51
CA LEU A 299 -9.19 10.10 -2.33
C LEU A 299 -8.11 11.17 -2.63
N TYR A 300 -7.45 11.08 -3.79
CA TYR A 300 -6.40 12.01 -4.17
C TYR A 300 -6.93 13.39 -4.59
N LEU A 301 -8.15 13.46 -5.14
CA LEU A 301 -8.80 14.74 -5.44
C LEU A 301 -8.99 15.59 -4.18
N PHE A 302 -9.20 14.98 -3.00
CA PHE A 302 -9.27 15.72 -1.74
C PHE A 302 -7.96 16.45 -1.39
N PHE A 303 -6.78 15.92 -1.77
CA PHE A 303 -5.50 16.61 -1.56
C PHE A 303 -5.36 17.89 -2.38
N ALA A 304 -6.07 17.98 -3.51
CA ALA A 304 -6.11 19.21 -4.31
C ALA A 304 -7.26 20.13 -3.88
N ALA A 305 -8.42 19.57 -3.53
CA ALA A 305 -9.61 20.34 -3.19
C ALA A 305 -9.54 21.00 -1.80
N PHE A 306 -8.97 20.34 -0.79
CA PHE A 306 -8.94 20.86 0.58
C PHE A 306 -8.13 22.16 0.72
N PRO A 307 -6.93 22.29 0.11
CA PRO A 307 -6.23 23.58 0.09
C PRO A 307 -7.06 24.68 -0.56
N VAL A 308 -7.79 24.40 -1.65
CA VAL A 308 -8.64 25.42 -2.31
C VAL A 308 -9.80 25.85 -1.41
N VAL A 309 -10.50 24.91 -0.78
CA VAL A 309 -11.69 25.20 0.02
C VAL A 309 -11.34 25.78 1.39
N PHE A 310 -10.38 25.21 2.10
CA PHE A 310 -10.07 25.61 3.48
C PHE A 310 -9.01 26.70 3.56
N GLU A 311 -7.98 26.66 2.73
CA GLU A 311 -6.94 27.69 2.74
C GLU A 311 -7.37 28.92 1.93
N GLN A 312 -7.74 28.77 0.65
CA GLN A 312 -8.04 29.93 -0.20
C GLN A 312 -9.40 30.56 0.09
N ALA A 313 -10.46 29.75 0.26
CA ALA A 313 -11.81 30.30 0.47
C ALA A 313 -12.10 30.66 1.93
N ARG A 314 -11.60 29.89 2.91
CA ARG A 314 -11.83 30.15 4.35
C ARG A 314 -10.67 30.84 5.07
N GLY A 315 -9.51 30.99 4.44
CA GLY A 315 -8.35 31.64 5.05
C GLY A 315 -7.70 30.86 6.19
N TRP A 316 -7.86 29.54 6.25
CA TRP A 316 -7.24 28.73 7.29
C TRP A 316 -5.73 28.63 7.12
N SER A 317 -5.01 28.47 8.22
CA SER A 317 -3.56 28.24 8.18
C SER A 317 -3.24 26.83 7.65
N GLN A 318 -2.03 26.65 7.13
CA GLN A 318 -1.58 25.39 6.51
C GLN A 318 -1.63 24.20 7.48
N GLY A 319 -1.33 24.41 8.77
CA GLY A 319 -1.48 23.39 9.81
C GLY A 319 -2.95 23.03 10.09
N ILE A 320 -3.82 24.04 10.22
CA ILE A 320 -5.25 23.84 10.54
C ILE A 320 -5.98 23.17 9.37
N GLU A 321 -5.64 23.51 8.13
CA GLU A 321 -6.15 22.83 6.93
C GLU A 321 -5.85 21.33 6.95
N GLY A 322 -4.65 20.93 7.40
CA GLY A 322 -4.27 19.53 7.60
C GLY A 322 -5.23 18.75 8.51
N LEU A 323 -5.86 19.39 9.51
CA LEU A 323 -6.84 18.74 10.39
C LEU A 323 -8.14 18.38 9.67
N ALA A 324 -8.49 19.03 8.57
CA ALA A 324 -9.70 18.71 7.81
C ALA A 324 -9.68 17.28 7.27
N PHE A 325 -8.49 16.73 6.99
CA PHE A 325 -8.30 15.34 6.57
C PHE A 325 -8.72 14.33 7.65
N LEU A 326 -8.79 14.72 8.92
CA LEU A 326 -9.23 13.83 10.00
C LEU A 326 -10.66 13.31 9.80
N GLY A 327 -11.52 14.05 9.10
CA GLY A 327 -12.85 13.57 8.71
C GLY A 327 -12.79 12.29 7.84
N ILE A 328 -11.81 12.21 6.94
CA ILE A 328 -11.56 11.01 6.12
C ILE A 328 -11.05 9.86 7.01
N ALA A 329 -10.17 10.15 7.97
CA ALA A 329 -9.68 9.13 8.93
C ALA A 329 -10.84 8.54 9.74
N VAL A 330 -11.77 9.37 10.23
CA VAL A 330 -12.96 8.89 10.96
C VAL A 330 -13.79 7.95 10.09
N GLY A 331 -14.02 8.30 8.82
CA GLY A 331 -14.70 7.43 7.86
C GLY A 331 -13.99 6.08 7.64
N MET A 332 -12.66 6.11 7.51
CA MET A 332 -11.84 4.89 7.36
C MET A 332 -11.86 4.00 8.62
N VAL A 333 -11.78 4.60 9.81
CA VAL A 333 -11.87 3.87 11.09
C VAL A 333 -13.26 3.27 11.27
N ALA A 334 -14.33 3.98 10.90
CA ALA A 334 -15.69 3.44 10.93
C ALA A 334 -15.85 2.23 9.97
N ALA A 335 -15.28 2.30 8.76
CA ALA A 335 -15.27 1.19 7.81
C ALA A 335 -14.49 -0.03 8.33
N LEU A 336 -13.37 0.21 9.03
CA LEU A 336 -12.60 -0.82 9.71
C LEU A 336 -13.42 -1.53 10.79
N ILE A 337 -14.10 -0.77 11.64
CA ILE A 337 -14.96 -1.32 12.70
C ILE A 337 -16.08 -2.15 12.10
N TYR A 338 -16.68 -1.70 10.99
CA TYR A 338 -17.71 -2.43 10.26
C TYR A 338 -17.23 -3.76 9.65
N THR A 339 -15.95 -3.85 9.28
CA THR A 339 -15.38 -5.07 8.68
C THR A 339 -15.34 -6.23 9.69
N ILE A 340 -15.17 -5.95 10.99
CA ILE A 340 -15.09 -6.99 12.03
C ILE A 340 -16.36 -7.85 12.10
N PRO A 341 -17.58 -7.30 12.27
CA PRO A 341 -18.81 -8.09 12.27
C PRO A 341 -19.10 -8.72 10.90
N ASP A 342 -18.74 -8.08 9.78
CA ASP A 342 -18.92 -8.68 8.46
C ASP A 342 -18.02 -9.90 8.26
N ASN A 343 -16.77 -9.87 8.73
CA ASN A 343 -15.90 -11.03 8.67
C ASN A 343 -16.43 -12.19 9.53
N LYS A 344 -17.05 -11.90 10.69
CA LYS A 344 -17.75 -12.94 11.49
C LYS A 344 -18.91 -13.57 10.70
N ARG A 345 -19.71 -12.76 10.00
CA ARG A 345 -20.76 -13.24 9.09
C ARG A 345 -20.19 -14.14 8.01
N TYR A 346 -19.07 -13.77 7.38
CA TYR A 346 -18.42 -14.56 6.35
C TYR A 346 -17.92 -15.91 6.88
N VAL A 347 -17.23 -15.94 8.02
CA VAL A 347 -16.72 -17.19 8.62
C VAL A 347 -17.85 -18.17 8.94
N LEU A 348 -18.98 -17.66 9.46
CA LEU A 348 -20.17 -18.49 9.71
C LEU A 348 -20.74 -19.09 8.42
N LEU A 349 -20.70 -18.34 7.33
CA LEU A 349 -21.17 -18.82 6.04
C LEU A 349 -20.20 -19.84 5.42
N ASP A 350 -18.91 -19.63 5.58
CA ASP A 350 -17.87 -20.57 5.14
C ASP A 350 -17.99 -21.91 5.84
N GLN A 351 -18.22 -21.90 7.16
CA GLN A 351 -18.52 -23.12 7.92
C GLN A 351 -19.80 -23.82 7.42
N LYS A 352 -20.83 -23.07 7.04
CA LYS A 352 -22.06 -23.65 6.46
C LYS A 352 -21.85 -24.31 5.10
N HIS A 353 -20.85 -23.88 4.33
CA HIS A 353 -20.49 -24.45 3.04
C HIS A 353 -19.28 -25.40 3.12
N GLY A 354 -18.97 -25.92 4.32
CA GLY A 354 -17.89 -26.90 4.50
C GLY A 354 -16.48 -26.38 4.18
N GLY A 355 -16.24 -25.07 4.31
CA GLY A 355 -14.95 -24.43 4.01
C GLY A 355 -14.78 -23.99 2.54
N PHE A 356 -15.83 -24.10 1.73
CA PHE A 356 -15.89 -23.57 0.37
C PHE A 356 -17.07 -22.61 0.23
N ALA A 357 -17.01 -21.47 0.94
CA ALA A 357 -17.97 -20.40 0.67
C ALA A 357 -17.91 -20.00 -0.81
N PRO A 358 -19.07 -19.90 -1.51
CA PRO A 358 -19.11 -19.28 -2.83
C PRO A 358 -18.58 -17.86 -2.62
N PRO A 359 -17.60 -17.42 -3.41
CA PRO A 359 -16.85 -16.27 -2.94
C PRO A 359 -17.74 -15.00 -2.96
N GLU A 360 -18.93 -15.02 -3.60
CA GLU A 360 -19.89 -13.92 -3.78
C GLU A 360 -20.39 -13.44 -2.42
N SER A 361 -20.29 -14.32 -1.43
CA SER A 361 -20.56 -14.04 -0.03
C SER A 361 -19.74 -12.91 0.60
N ARG A 362 -18.63 -12.49 -0.04
CA ARG A 362 -17.82 -11.31 0.31
C ARG A 362 -18.37 -9.98 -0.22
N LEU A 363 -19.31 -9.99 -1.18
CA LEU A 363 -19.87 -8.78 -1.82
C LEU A 363 -20.84 -7.92 -0.98
N PRO A 364 -21.61 -8.45 -0.01
CA PRO A 364 -22.63 -7.67 0.70
C PRO A 364 -22.18 -6.31 1.28
N PRO A 365 -20.94 -6.13 1.79
CA PRO A 365 -20.43 -4.83 2.21
C PRO A 365 -20.44 -3.78 1.09
N ALA A 366 -20.05 -4.15 -0.13
CA ALA A 366 -20.00 -3.23 -1.26
C ALA A 366 -21.39 -2.90 -1.82
N THR A 367 -22.34 -3.84 -1.73
CA THR A 367 -23.68 -3.68 -2.31
C THR A 367 -24.72 -3.10 -1.34
N ARG A 368 -24.59 -3.31 -0.02
CA ARG A 368 -25.51 -2.76 1.00
C ARG A 368 -25.30 -1.28 1.32
N ILE A 369 -24.13 -0.71 1.08
CA ILE A 369 -23.88 0.72 1.37
C ILE A 369 -24.79 1.61 0.49
N ARG A 370 -25.16 1.16 -0.71
CA ARG A 370 -26.02 1.90 -1.63
C ARG A 370 -27.43 2.16 -1.10
N THR A 371 -27.97 1.31 -0.22
CA THR A 371 -29.32 1.50 0.34
C THR A 371 -29.37 2.47 1.53
N HIS A 372 -28.23 2.91 2.07
CA HIS A 372 -28.17 3.76 3.27
C HIS A 372 -27.49 5.12 3.08
N CYS A 373 -26.87 5.39 1.92
CA CYS A 373 -26.25 6.69 1.64
C CYS A 373 -27.29 7.79 1.32
N LYS A 374 -27.95 8.34 2.35
CA LYS A 374 -28.59 9.67 2.30
C LYS A 374 -27.56 10.81 2.13
N PHE A 375 -26.29 10.54 2.46
CA PHE A 375 -25.17 11.49 2.39
C PHE A 375 -24.82 11.98 0.97
N ALA A 376 -25.10 11.18 -0.07
CA ALA A 376 -24.85 11.60 -1.46
C ALA A 376 -25.74 12.79 -1.86
N ALA A 377 -27.00 12.80 -1.41
CA ALA A 377 -27.92 13.91 -1.66
C ALA A 377 -27.50 15.20 -0.94
N GLU A 378 -26.88 15.11 0.25
CA GLU A 378 -26.33 16.27 0.97
C GLU A 378 -25.05 16.82 0.32
N SER A 379 -24.21 15.94 -0.24
CA SER A 379 -23.02 16.35 -1.01
C SER A 379 -23.40 17.10 -2.29
N ASP A 380 -24.44 16.65 -3.01
CA ASP A 380 -24.93 17.34 -4.21
C ASP A 380 -25.48 18.73 -3.87
N ALA A 381 -26.24 18.85 -2.76
CA ALA A 381 -26.73 20.14 -2.27
C ALA A 381 -25.59 21.09 -1.89
N PHE A 382 -24.51 20.58 -1.28
CA PHE A 382 -23.32 21.38 -0.96
C PHE A 382 -22.55 21.83 -2.21
N MET A 383 -22.40 20.96 -3.21
CA MET A 383 -21.76 21.33 -4.48
C MET A 383 -22.57 22.36 -5.26
N GLN A 384 -23.90 22.32 -5.13
CA GLN A 384 -24.79 23.28 -5.76
C GLN A 384 -24.70 24.65 -5.08
N SER A 385 -24.62 24.71 -3.75
CA SER A 385 -24.41 25.98 -3.02
C SER A 385 -23.04 26.60 -3.29
N LEU A 386 -21.98 25.79 -3.48
CA LEU A 386 -20.68 26.29 -3.90
C LEU A 386 -20.71 26.88 -5.33
N LYS A 387 -21.40 26.23 -6.27
CA LYS A 387 -21.59 26.77 -7.63
C LYS A 387 -22.38 28.08 -7.61
N GLU A 388 -23.42 28.17 -6.79
CA GLU A 388 -24.20 29.39 -6.62
C GLU A 388 -23.36 30.52 -6.04
N ALA A 389 -22.55 30.24 -5.01
CA ALA A 389 -21.63 31.21 -4.43
C ALA A 389 -20.55 31.68 -5.42
N GLN A 390 -20.01 30.79 -6.27
CA GLN A 390 -19.06 31.18 -7.30
C GLN A 390 -19.72 32.03 -8.40
N ASN A 391 -20.92 31.66 -8.84
CA ASN A 391 -21.66 32.43 -9.84
C ASN A 391 -22.07 33.82 -9.31
N GLN A 392 -22.44 33.94 -8.04
CA GLN A 392 -22.70 35.24 -7.41
C GLN A 392 -21.44 36.10 -7.40
N ARG A 393 -20.30 35.55 -6.98
CA ARG A 393 -19.03 36.28 -6.95
C ARG A 393 -18.58 36.71 -8.34
N GLN A 394 -18.87 35.91 -9.36
CA GLN A 394 -18.56 36.24 -10.75
C GLN A 394 -19.48 37.35 -11.30
N ARG A 395 -20.76 37.37 -10.90
CA ARG A 395 -21.67 38.49 -11.20
C ARG A 395 -21.28 39.78 -10.48
N GLU A 396 -20.84 39.70 -9.23
CA GLU A 396 -20.34 40.88 -8.49
C GLU A 396 -19.10 41.48 -9.16
N LEU A 397 -18.22 40.63 -9.70
CA LEU A 397 -17.05 41.07 -10.47
C LEU A 397 -17.46 41.67 -11.83
N GLU A 398 -18.44 41.09 -12.52
CA GLU A 398 -18.99 41.64 -13.77
C GLU A 398 -19.73 42.98 -13.54
N GLU A 399 -20.45 43.13 -12.44
CA GLU A 399 -21.09 44.40 -12.05
C GLU A 399 -20.06 45.47 -11.66
N GLN A 400 -18.96 45.08 -11.00
CA GLN A 400 -17.83 45.97 -10.76
C GLN A 400 -17.12 46.37 -12.05
N ASP A 401 -16.91 45.44 -12.98
CA ASP A 401 -16.27 45.76 -14.27
C ASP A 401 -17.18 46.68 -15.10
N ASN A 402 -18.48 46.39 -15.18
CA ASN A 402 -19.46 47.25 -15.86
C ASN A 402 -19.60 48.63 -15.24
N SER A 403 -19.57 48.76 -13.91
CA SER A 403 -19.60 50.10 -13.27
C SER A 403 -18.32 50.89 -13.50
N THR A 404 -17.18 50.21 -13.59
CA THR A 404 -15.89 50.83 -13.97
C THR A 404 -15.86 51.18 -15.46
N GLU A 405 -16.51 50.38 -16.31
CA GLU A 405 -16.71 50.65 -17.73
C GLU A 405 -17.68 51.82 -17.95
N ASP A 406 -18.79 51.91 -17.22
CA ASP A 406 -19.69 53.06 -17.25
C ASP A 406 -18.99 54.34 -16.78
N GLU A 407 -18.12 54.29 -15.76
CA GLU A 407 -17.28 55.43 -15.38
C GLU A 407 -16.32 55.84 -16.51
N ARG A 408 -15.72 54.88 -17.22
CA ARG A 408 -14.89 55.13 -18.41
C ARG A 408 -15.71 55.59 -19.62
N THR A 409 -16.96 55.17 -19.72
CA THR A 409 -17.87 55.50 -20.82
C THR A 409 -18.50 56.86 -20.61
N VAL A 410 -18.76 57.30 -19.37
CA VAL A 410 -19.12 58.70 -19.06
C VAL A 410 -17.92 59.64 -19.29
N VAL A 411 -16.69 59.19 -19.02
CA VAL A 411 -15.48 59.94 -19.39
C VAL A 411 -15.27 59.99 -20.91
N ASN A 412 -15.63 58.92 -21.63
CA ASN A 412 -15.54 58.86 -23.10
C ASN A 412 -16.76 59.42 -23.84
N GLU A 413 -17.96 59.51 -23.27
CA GLU A 413 -19.15 60.11 -23.90
C GLU A 413 -19.10 61.64 -23.91
N GLY A 414 -18.16 62.24 -23.17
CA GLY A 414 -17.68 63.60 -23.44
C GLY A 414 -16.92 63.73 -24.77
N VAL A 415 -16.60 62.61 -25.42
CA VAL A 415 -15.75 62.52 -26.61
C VAL A 415 -16.29 61.44 -27.56
N ILE A 416 -17.11 61.88 -28.53
CA ILE A 416 -17.47 61.18 -29.78
C ILE A 416 -18.88 60.55 -29.81
N SER A 417 -19.80 61.41 -30.22
CA SER A 417 -20.94 61.06 -31.09
C SER A 417 -20.44 60.38 -32.38
N SER A 418 -20.97 59.19 -32.68
CA SER A 418 -21.57 58.80 -33.98
C SER A 418 -21.38 57.32 -34.36
N GLY A 419 -22.47 56.66 -34.79
CA GLY A 419 -22.41 55.73 -35.93
C GLY A 419 -22.61 54.22 -35.71
N HIS A 420 -23.87 53.80 -35.93
CA HIS A 420 -24.29 52.60 -36.68
C HIS A 420 -24.37 51.20 -36.03
N ARG A 421 -25.45 50.52 -36.44
CA ARG A 421 -26.10 49.31 -35.91
C ARG A 421 -25.88 48.14 -36.88
N ARG A 422 -25.67 46.91 -36.41
CA ARG A 422 -26.14 45.65 -37.08
C ARG A 422 -26.07 44.43 -36.14
N THR A 423 -27.07 43.56 -36.30
CA THR A 423 -27.43 42.39 -35.47
C THR A 423 -27.17 41.06 -36.21
N SER A 424 -26.95 39.97 -35.47
CA SER A 424 -27.27 38.60 -35.92
C SER A 424 -27.41 37.61 -34.74
N SER A 425 -28.50 36.83 -34.76
CA SER A 425 -28.87 35.74 -33.84
C SER A 425 -28.54 34.35 -34.44
N VAL A 426 -28.56 33.26 -33.63
CA VAL A 426 -29.12 31.91 -33.96
C VAL A 426 -29.26 31.05 -32.67
N HIS A 427 -30.35 30.27 -32.60
CA HIS A 427 -30.80 29.28 -31.58
C HIS A 427 -30.52 27.81 -31.98
N GLY A 428 -30.53 26.86 -31.02
CA GLY A 428 -31.09 25.49 -31.25
C GLY A 428 -30.42 24.28 -30.54
N PRO A 429 -31.13 23.15 -30.27
CA PRO A 429 -31.13 22.48 -28.94
C PRO A 429 -30.92 20.92 -28.91
N SER A 430 -31.28 20.33 -27.75
CA SER A 430 -31.04 19.04 -27.06
C SER A 430 -31.70 17.73 -27.57
N SER A 431 -31.27 16.56 -27.04
CA SER A 431 -32.10 15.32 -26.91
C SER A 431 -31.62 14.29 -25.84
N VAL A 432 -32.53 13.38 -25.47
CA VAL A 432 -32.71 12.48 -24.29
C VAL A 432 -32.29 11.00 -24.55
N TYR A 433 -32.14 10.10 -23.55
CA TYR A 433 -32.61 8.68 -23.54
C TYR A 433 -32.45 7.90 -22.20
N ASP A 434 -33.37 6.93 -21.97
CA ASP A 434 -33.69 6.06 -20.81
C ASP A 434 -33.09 4.61 -20.86
N GLY A 435 -32.99 3.91 -19.71
CA GLY A 435 -33.44 2.49 -19.58
C GLY A 435 -32.49 1.31 -19.23
N ASN A 436 -32.44 0.93 -17.93
CA ASN A 436 -32.46 -0.43 -17.29
C ASN A 436 -31.30 -1.49 -17.34
N PRO A 437 -31.24 -2.45 -16.35
CA PRO A 437 -30.00 -2.92 -15.71
C PRO A 437 -29.58 -4.37 -16.03
N VAL A 438 -28.29 -4.69 -15.88
CA VAL A 438 -27.73 -6.05 -16.02
C VAL A 438 -26.91 -6.48 -14.80
N THR A 439 -27.20 -7.70 -14.36
CA THR A 439 -26.65 -8.49 -13.24
C THR A 439 -25.14 -8.72 -13.33
N LEU A 440 -24.41 -8.52 -12.22
CA LEU A 440 -22.95 -8.60 -12.12
C LEU A 440 -22.52 -9.65 -11.08
N ILE A 441 -21.77 -10.66 -11.54
CA ILE A 441 -21.05 -11.65 -10.73
C ILE A 441 -19.61 -11.15 -10.59
N VAL A 442 -19.11 -10.94 -9.36
CA VAL A 442 -17.81 -10.27 -9.12
C VAL A 442 -17.02 -10.91 -7.96
N PHE A 443 -15.74 -11.20 -8.23
CA PHE A 443 -14.70 -11.60 -7.28
C PHE A 443 -13.52 -10.66 -7.25
N THR A 444 -13.15 -10.23 -6.03
CA THR A 444 -11.92 -9.53 -5.65
C THR A 444 -10.64 -10.30 -6.02
N PRO A 445 -9.58 -9.68 -6.60
CA PRO A 445 -8.33 -10.36 -6.89
C PRO A 445 -7.26 -10.04 -5.84
N GLU A 446 -6.67 -11.08 -5.26
CA GLU A 446 -5.27 -11.06 -4.79
C GLU A 446 -4.50 -12.14 -5.57
N ILE A 447 -3.46 -11.71 -6.27
CA ILE A 447 -2.72 -12.45 -7.32
C ILE A 447 -1.72 -13.48 -6.76
N HIS A 448 -1.95 -14.06 -5.58
CA HIS A 448 -0.97 -15.00 -4.98
C HIS A 448 -1.48 -16.41 -4.61
N SER A 449 -2.61 -16.87 -5.14
CA SER A 449 -3.06 -18.26 -4.94
C SER A 449 -3.61 -18.96 -6.19
N LEU A 450 -2.81 -19.04 -7.26
CA LEU A 450 -3.07 -19.96 -8.39
C LEU A 450 -2.08 -21.13 -8.38
N SER A 451 -2.10 -21.91 -7.30
CA SER A 451 -1.55 -23.28 -7.28
C SER A 451 -2.62 -24.34 -7.01
N LEU A 452 -3.91 -24.00 -7.10
CA LEU A 452 -5.04 -24.91 -6.83
C LEU A 452 -5.78 -25.40 -8.08
N PHE A 453 -5.33 -25.03 -9.28
CA PHE A 453 -5.86 -25.57 -10.54
C PHE A 453 -4.77 -26.31 -11.32
N GLN A 454 -4.27 -27.40 -10.75
CA GLN A 454 -3.70 -28.49 -11.52
C GLN A 454 -4.69 -29.65 -11.43
N LYS A 455 -5.48 -29.85 -12.50
CA LYS A 455 -6.23 -31.09 -12.67
C LYS A 455 -5.23 -32.25 -12.66
N PRO A 456 -5.52 -33.37 -11.97
CA PRO A 456 -4.82 -34.60 -12.26
C PRO A 456 -5.25 -35.08 -13.65
N THR A 457 -4.27 -35.29 -14.53
CA THR A 457 -4.34 -36.27 -15.60
C THR A 457 -3.31 -37.33 -15.31
#